data_AF-Q24JG9-F1
#
_entry.id   AF-Q24JG9-F1
#
_cell.length_a   1.000
_cell.length_b   1.000
_cell.length_c   1.000
_cell.angle_alpha   90.00
_cell.angle_beta   90.00
_cell.angle_gamma   90.00
#
_symmetry.space_group_name_H-M   'P 1'
#
loop_
_entity.id
_entity.type
_entity.pdbx_description
1 polymer ?
#
loop_
_entity_poly.entity_id
_entity_poly.type
_entity_poly.pdbx_seq_one_letter_code
_entity_poly.pdbx_strand_id
1 'polypeptide(L)'
;MNILKLLIVLLLISQIVALGAIVTCQGSGCSPSSCTTLPTATPALSWVPAGQATGQCAINSCPASGATISGTTDLYCKSCPGTPNNGFQAVFANTSGNACVAATATCSSNRAANTWNNDDCLACNGNTSQYAKADNSGCQANPVGAFVPCQGSGCSPSSCITLPTATPALSWIPSQFQTGICAISSCPASGATISGATDLYCLSCPGTPNGWVRAYYANTSGNACVAATATCGSNRAANTWIDADCLACNGNTSQYANADKSGCQATPVGAIVTCQGSGCSPSSCTTLPTATPALSWVPAGQATGQCAINACPASSATISDATDLYCKSCPGTPNGSVQAVFANTSGNACVAATATCGTNRTANTWNNADCLACNGNTSQYAKADKSGCQATPVGADVSCTGTGCATPANCPAPPTATPTLSWVTGTGTGKCAINACLASGATISGATDLYCLSCPGTPNGSVQAVFANASGNACVASTGTCASRTANTWTNADCLACNGNTNQYAKSDKSGCQSTAPSSSSSQSQSQSQSQSQFYSNSRIILSSVLFLITLLF
;
A
#
# COMPACT_ATOMS: atom_id res chain seq x y z
N MET A 1 66.10 -25.36 7.53
CA MET A 1 66.58 -25.03 6.16
C MET A 1 65.96 -25.90 5.04
N ASN A 2 65.41 -27.09 5.34
CA ASN A 2 64.85 -27.98 4.29
C ASN A 2 63.40 -27.65 3.87
N ILE A 3 62.57 -27.10 4.77
CA ILE A 3 61.18 -26.71 4.45
C ILE A 3 61.12 -25.50 3.49
N LEU A 4 62.04 -24.54 3.65
CA LEU A 4 62.14 -23.37 2.75
C LEU A 4 62.57 -23.77 1.33
N LYS A 5 63.48 -24.74 1.19
CA LYS A 5 63.85 -25.29 -0.12
C LYS A 5 62.68 -26.05 -0.77
N LEU A 6 61.89 -26.79 0.01
CA LEU A 6 60.70 -27.47 -0.49
C LEU A 6 59.61 -26.48 -0.93
N LEU A 7 59.39 -25.40 -0.16
CA LEU A 7 58.48 -24.31 -0.51
C LEU A 7 58.93 -23.54 -1.76
N ILE A 8 60.23 -23.26 -1.91
CA ILE A 8 60.78 -22.61 -3.11
C ILE A 8 60.65 -23.53 -4.34
N VAL A 9 60.88 -24.84 -4.20
CA VAL A 9 60.66 -25.81 -5.29
C VAL A 9 59.17 -25.93 -5.64
N LEU A 10 58.26 -25.94 -4.65
CA LEU A 10 56.81 -25.91 -4.89
C LEU A 10 56.36 -24.59 -5.56
N LEU A 11 56.92 -23.44 -5.15
CA LEU A 11 56.68 -22.13 -5.78
C LEU A 11 57.23 -22.05 -7.22
N LEU A 12 58.37 -22.69 -7.50
CA LEU A 12 58.96 -22.79 -8.84
C LEU A 12 58.19 -23.78 -9.73
N ILE A 13 57.65 -24.87 -9.18
CA ILE A 13 56.80 -25.82 -9.92
C ILE A 13 55.43 -25.17 -10.26
N SER A 14 54.92 -24.26 -9.44
CA SER A 14 53.72 -23.47 -9.80
C SER A 14 53.95 -22.42 -10.90
N GLN A 15 55.18 -22.22 -11.37
CA GLN A 15 55.49 -21.38 -12.54
C GLN A 15 55.86 -22.16 -13.79
N ILE A 16 55.54 -23.45 -13.87
CA ILE A 16 55.61 -24.20 -15.13
C ILE A 16 54.57 -23.59 -16.09
N VAL A 17 55.02 -22.64 -16.88
CA VAL A 17 54.31 -22.11 -18.04
C VAL A 17 53.97 -23.29 -18.94
N ALA A 18 52.67 -23.61 -19.02
CA ALA A 18 52.19 -24.68 -19.85
C ALA A 18 52.43 -24.30 -21.32
N LEU A 19 53.27 -25.09 -21.99
CA LEU A 19 53.38 -25.06 -23.44
C LEU A 19 52.00 -25.32 -24.03
N GLY A 20 51.66 -24.58 -25.09
CA GLY A 20 50.43 -24.80 -25.82
C GLY A 20 50.36 -26.19 -26.45
N ALA A 21 49.14 -26.63 -26.74
CA ALA A 21 48.90 -27.78 -27.59
C ALA A 21 49.46 -27.56 -28.99
N ILE A 22 49.92 -28.66 -29.60
CA ILE A 22 50.48 -28.65 -30.95
C ILE A 22 49.35 -28.41 -31.96
N VAL A 23 49.51 -27.42 -32.83
CA VAL A 23 48.60 -27.09 -33.93
C VAL A 23 49.34 -27.08 -35.27
N THR A 24 48.62 -27.36 -36.35
CA THR A 24 49.17 -27.32 -37.71
C THR A 24 48.93 -25.94 -38.34
N CYS A 25 50.01 -25.27 -38.75
CA CYS A 25 50.01 -23.99 -39.44
C CYS A 25 50.10 -24.17 -40.97
N GLN A 26 49.80 -23.12 -41.74
CA GLN A 26 49.95 -23.15 -43.20
C GLN A 26 51.37 -22.73 -43.60
N GLY A 27 52.25 -23.69 -43.90
CA GLY A 27 53.58 -23.44 -44.47
C GLY A 27 54.72 -24.27 -43.86
N SER A 28 55.93 -24.12 -44.40
CA SER A 28 57.14 -24.80 -43.93
C SER A 28 57.89 -23.96 -42.88
N GLY A 29 57.37 -23.92 -41.65
CA GLY A 29 58.05 -23.32 -40.49
C GLY A 29 57.11 -22.69 -39.45
N CYS A 30 57.64 -22.31 -38.29
CA CYS A 30 56.90 -21.60 -37.24
C CYS A 30 57.36 -20.14 -37.17
N SER A 31 56.68 -19.28 -37.91
CA SER A 31 56.89 -17.84 -37.98
C SER A 31 55.52 -17.15 -37.88
N PRO A 32 55.43 -15.89 -37.42
CA PRO A 32 54.20 -15.09 -37.51
C PRO A 32 53.62 -14.96 -38.94
N SER A 33 54.39 -15.33 -39.96
CA SER A 33 53.96 -15.37 -41.37
C SER A 33 53.39 -16.72 -41.83
N SER A 34 53.66 -17.82 -41.12
CA SER A 34 53.15 -19.18 -41.45
C SER A 34 52.04 -19.64 -40.51
N CYS A 35 52.06 -19.19 -39.26
CA CYS A 35 50.92 -19.22 -38.35
C CYS A 35 50.25 -17.84 -38.36
N THR A 36 48.94 -17.77 -38.14
CA THR A 36 48.22 -16.48 -38.10
C THR A 36 48.85 -15.52 -37.07
N THR A 37 48.61 -14.21 -37.26
CA THR A 37 49.12 -13.15 -36.38
C THR A 37 48.90 -13.47 -34.91
N LEU A 38 49.96 -13.33 -34.11
CA LEU A 38 49.92 -13.53 -32.67
C LEU A 38 49.00 -12.50 -32.00
N PRO A 39 48.16 -12.91 -31.03
CA PRO A 39 47.43 -11.97 -30.20
C PRO A 39 48.37 -11.07 -29.41
N THR A 40 47.91 -9.87 -29.09
CA THR A 40 48.60 -8.97 -28.17
C THR A 40 48.29 -9.42 -26.75
N ALA A 41 49.33 -9.84 -26.03
CA ALA A 41 49.26 -10.26 -24.63
C ALA A 41 50.53 -9.84 -23.88
N THR A 42 50.42 -9.75 -22.57
CA THR A 42 51.56 -9.55 -21.65
C THR A 42 51.65 -10.73 -20.69
N PRO A 43 52.75 -11.51 -20.69
CA PRO A 43 53.96 -11.37 -21.51
C PRO A 43 53.73 -11.65 -23.01
N ALA A 44 54.66 -11.18 -23.86
CA ALA A 44 54.59 -11.37 -25.29
C ALA A 44 54.61 -12.86 -25.67
N LEU A 45 53.69 -13.26 -26.53
CA LEU A 45 53.54 -14.65 -26.99
C LEU A 45 54.40 -14.87 -28.24
N SER A 46 54.88 -16.10 -28.42
CA SER A 46 55.56 -16.49 -29.66
C SER A 46 55.19 -17.92 -30.05
N TRP A 47 55.00 -18.14 -31.35
CA TRP A 47 54.92 -19.48 -31.92
C TRP A 47 56.30 -20.14 -31.89
N VAL A 48 56.39 -21.33 -31.31
CA VAL A 48 57.60 -22.15 -31.29
C VAL A 48 57.37 -23.45 -32.07
N PRO A 49 58.39 -24.00 -32.73
CA PRO A 49 58.33 -25.33 -33.30
C PRO A 49 57.92 -26.36 -32.25
N ALA A 50 56.89 -27.15 -32.55
CA ALA A 50 56.41 -28.18 -31.64
C ALA A 50 55.92 -29.39 -32.44
N GLY A 51 56.47 -30.58 -32.16
CA GLY A 51 56.17 -31.80 -32.90
C GLY A 51 57.28 -32.27 -33.85
N GLN A 52 57.04 -33.38 -34.54
CA GLN A 52 58.00 -34.05 -35.42
C GLN A 52 57.81 -33.68 -36.91
N ALA A 53 56.67 -33.09 -37.27
CA ALA A 53 56.33 -32.76 -38.66
C ALA A 53 56.54 -31.27 -38.98
N THR A 54 56.95 -30.97 -40.21
CA THR A 54 57.04 -29.60 -40.73
C THR A 54 55.69 -28.89 -40.67
N GLY A 55 55.64 -27.68 -40.11
CA GLY A 55 54.42 -26.87 -39.99
C GLY A 55 53.63 -27.07 -38.69
N GLN A 56 54.13 -27.87 -37.74
CA GLN A 56 53.53 -28.00 -36.40
C GLN A 56 54.16 -27.01 -35.42
N CYS A 57 53.32 -26.22 -34.76
CA CYS A 57 53.74 -25.16 -33.85
C CYS A 57 52.90 -25.18 -32.56
N ALA A 58 53.44 -24.62 -31.49
CA ALA A 58 52.71 -24.37 -30.25
C ALA A 58 53.02 -22.96 -29.74
N ILE A 59 52.13 -22.39 -28.93
CA ILE A 59 52.42 -21.16 -28.20
C ILE A 59 53.39 -21.48 -27.05
N ASN A 60 54.45 -20.68 -26.93
CA ASN A 60 55.51 -20.85 -25.93
C ASN A 60 55.01 -20.88 -24.48
N SER A 61 53.95 -20.12 -24.18
CA SER A 61 53.34 -20.07 -22.86
C SER A 61 51.89 -19.62 -22.98
N CYS A 62 50.96 -20.51 -22.62
CA CYS A 62 49.57 -20.09 -22.52
C CYS A 62 49.36 -19.20 -21.29
N PRO A 63 48.71 -18.02 -21.43
CA PRO A 63 48.39 -17.17 -20.30
C PRO A 63 47.49 -17.91 -19.29
N ALA A 64 47.64 -17.58 -18.00
CA ALA A 64 46.71 -18.06 -16.99
C ALA A 64 45.27 -17.59 -17.28
N SER A 65 44.28 -18.38 -16.86
CA SER A 65 42.86 -18.02 -17.01
C SER A 65 42.59 -16.64 -16.40
N GLY A 66 41.98 -15.74 -17.18
CA GLY A 66 41.68 -14.36 -16.78
C GLY A 66 42.67 -13.29 -17.25
N ALA A 67 43.76 -13.66 -17.94
CA ALA A 67 44.64 -12.67 -18.58
C ALA A 67 43.92 -11.88 -19.68
N THR A 68 44.15 -10.57 -19.74
CA THR A 68 43.63 -9.73 -20.82
C THR A 68 44.40 -10.01 -22.10
N ILE A 69 43.70 -10.45 -23.13
CA ILE A 69 44.25 -10.76 -24.45
C ILE A 69 43.41 -10.09 -25.53
N SER A 70 44.03 -9.66 -26.63
CA SER A 70 43.32 -9.13 -27.80
C SER A 70 43.92 -9.66 -29.09
N GLY A 71 43.11 -9.78 -30.14
CA GLY A 71 43.50 -10.40 -31.41
C GLY A 71 43.61 -11.94 -31.35
N THR A 72 42.87 -12.62 -30.48
CA THR A 72 42.85 -14.09 -30.43
C THR A 72 42.29 -14.66 -31.74
N THR A 73 42.86 -15.76 -32.21
CA THR A 73 42.40 -16.51 -33.38
C THR A 73 42.06 -17.95 -33.00
N ASP A 74 41.29 -18.66 -33.82
CA ASP A 74 41.02 -20.09 -33.60
C ASP A 74 42.29 -20.92 -33.51
N LEU A 75 43.32 -20.55 -34.28
CA LEU A 75 44.61 -21.24 -34.24
C LEU A 75 45.29 -21.04 -32.88
N TYR A 76 45.27 -19.81 -32.35
CA TYR A 76 45.72 -19.53 -31.00
C TYR A 76 44.90 -20.32 -29.97
N CYS A 77 43.57 -20.30 -30.04
CA CYS A 77 42.70 -20.97 -29.08
C CYS A 77 42.79 -22.50 -29.13
N LYS A 78 43.15 -23.09 -30.27
CA LYS A 78 43.50 -24.52 -30.35
C LYS A 78 44.82 -24.84 -29.65
N SER A 79 45.79 -23.94 -29.69
CA SER A 79 47.07 -24.12 -28.99
C SER A 79 46.96 -23.79 -27.50
N CYS A 80 46.19 -22.75 -27.14
CA CYS A 80 45.91 -22.36 -25.77
C CYS A 80 44.40 -22.35 -25.51
N PRO A 81 43.79 -23.53 -25.30
CA PRO A 81 42.36 -23.63 -25.03
C PRO A 81 41.98 -22.89 -23.75
N GLY A 82 40.84 -22.20 -23.80
CA GLY A 82 40.24 -21.62 -22.61
C GLY A 82 39.62 -22.69 -21.68
N THR A 83 38.88 -22.23 -20.68
CA THR A 83 38.12 -23.12 -19.79
C THR A 83 37.01 -23.83 -20.59
N PRO A 84 36.95 -25.17 -20.59
CA PRO A 84 35.84 -25.91 -21.20
C PRO A 84 34.49 -25.53 -20.59
N ASN A 85 33.42 -25.58 -21.38
CA ASN A 85 32.05 -25.37 -20.89
C ASN A 85 31.13 -26.44 -21.51
N ASN A 86 30.23 -27.02 -20.72
CA ASN A 86 29.26 -28.04 -21.16
C ASN A 86 29.87 -29.20 -21.98
N GLY A 87 31.10 -29.62 -21.66
CA GLY A 87 31.78 -30.71 -22.37
C GLY A 87 32.45 -30.29 -23.70
N PHE A 88 32.32 -29.04 -24.13
CA PHE A 88 33.02 -28.49 -25.29
C PHE A 88 34.32 -27.82 -24.87
N GLN A 89 35.39 -28.05 -25.63
CA GLN A 89 36.67 -27.41 -25.43
C GLN A 89 36.65 -25.97 -25.98
N ALA A 90 37.18 -25.01 -25.23
CA ALA A 90 37.20 -23.60 -25.64
C ALA A 90 38.33 -23.31 -26.64
N VAL A 91 38.16 -23.80 -27.87
CA VAL A 91 39.19 -23.79 -28.93
C VAL A 91 38.92 -22.80 -30.06
N PHE A 92 37.85 -22.03 -29.97
CA PHE A 92 37.49 -21.01 -30.97
C PHE A 92 37.63 -19.62 -30.37
N ALA A 93 38.10 -18.66 -31.16
CA ALA A 93 38.12 -17.26 -30.72
C ALA A 93 36.73 -16.65 -30.84
N ASN A 94 36.31 -15.85 -29.86
CA ASN A 94 35.06 -15.09 -29.96
C ASN A 94 35.16 -13.95 -30.99
N THR A 95 34.03 -13.33 -31.34
CA THR A 95 33.99 -12.31 -32.41
C THR A 95 34.70 -11.02 -32.05
N SER A 96 34.86 -10.70 -30.75
CA SER A 96 35.68 -9.59 -30.28
C SER A 96 37.18 -9.88 -30.27
N GLY A 97 37.59 -11.13 -30.52
CA GLY A 97 38.98 -11.55 -30.54
C GLY A 97 39.69 -11.35 -29.20
N ASN A 98 39.00 -11.48 -28.08
CA ASN A 98 39.56 -11.25 -26.75
C ASN A 98 39.43 -12.45 -25.80
N ALA A 99 38.83 -13.55 -26.24
CA ALA A 99 38.71 -14.78 -25.46
C ALA A 99 38.56 -16.01 -26.36
N CYS A 100 38.95 -17.16 -25.80
CA CYS A 100 38.66 -18.47 -26.36
C CYS A 100 37.38 -19.03 -25.75
N VAL A 101 36.46 -19.51 -26.58
CA VAL A 101 35.10 -19.87 -26.19
C VAL A 101 34.75 -21.29 -26.63
N ALA A 102 33.94 -21.95 -25.80
CA ALA A 102 33.46 -23.31 -26.02
C ALA A 102 32.22 -23.27 -26.92
N ALA A 103 32.45 -23.06 -28.22
CA ALA A 103 31.43 -23.16 -29.26
C ALA A 103 31.57 -24.50 -30.02
N THR A 104 30.51 -24.92 -30.70
CA THR A 104 30.50 -26.15 -31.52
C THR A 104 31.28 -26.00 -32.84
N ALA A 105 31.50 -24.76 -33.28
CA ALA A 105 32.25 -24.40 -34.49
C ALA A 105 32.92 -23.02 -34.35
N THR A 106 33.73 -22.64 -35.36
CA THR A 106 34.38 -21.31 -35.42
C THR A 106 33.37 -20.16 -35.31
N CYS A 107 33.72 -19.10 -34.58
CA CYS A 107 32.94 -17.86 -34.53
C CYS A 107 33.27 -16.89 -35.68
N SER A 108 34.21 -17.25 -36.56
CA SER A 108 34.64 -16.42 -37.68
C SER A 108 33.63 -16.41 -38.84
N SER A 109 33.85 -15.54 -39.83
CA SER A 109 33.07 -15.50 -41.08
C SER A 109 33.12 -16.79 -41.89
N ASN A 110 34.05 -17.70 -41.59
CA ASN A 110 34.20 -18.98 -42.29
C ASN A 110 33.32 -20.10 -41.71
N ARG A 111 32.49 -19.80 -40.69
CA ARG A 111 31.55 -20.78 -40.15
C ARG A 111 30.57 -21.23 -41.24
N ALA A 112 30.34 -22.54 -41.32
CA ALA A 112 29.34 -23.10 -42.23
C ALA A 112 27.96 -22.48 -41.95
N ALA A 113 27.27 -22.06 -43.02
CA ALA A 113 25.93 -21.51 -42.90
C ALA A 113 24.97 -22.52 -42.24
N ASN A 114 23.96 -22.00 -41.54
CA ASN A 114 22.88 -22.79 -40.92
C ASN A 114 23.34 -23.71 -39.77
N THR A 115 24.48 -23.40 -39.13
CA THR A 115 25.02 -24.18 -38.01
C THR A 115 25.00 -23.44 -36.67
N TRP A 116 24.56 -22.18 -36.61
CA TRP A 116 24.48 -21.42 -35.35
C TRP A 116 23.37 -21.96 -34.45
N ASN A 117 23.62 -22.02 -33.15
CA ASN A 117 22.62 -22.26 -32.10
C ASN A 117 22.77 -21.19 -31.00
N ASN A 118 21.85 -21.14 -30.04
CA ASN A 118 21.86 -20.11 -28.99
C ASN A 118 23.12 -20.18 -28.12
N ASP A 119 23.58 -21.37 -27.75
CA ASP A 119 24.78 -21.54 -26.92
C ASP A 119 26.02 -20.99 -27.63
N ASP A 120 26.15 -21.26 -28.93
CA ASP A 120 27.21 -20.73 -29.76
C ASP A 120 27.12 -19.23 -29.95
N CYS A 121 25.91 -18.69 -30.13
CA CYS A 121 25.72 -17.26 -30.27
C CYS A 121 26.11 -16.51 -29.00
N LEU A 122 25.67 -17.01 -27.84
CA LEU A 122 26.06 -16.48 -26.53
C LEU A 122 27.58 -16.61 -26.30
N ALA A 123 28.17 -17.76 -26.60
CA ALA A 123 29.61 -17.98 -26.46
C ALA A 123 30.41 -17.05 -27.37
N CYS A 124 30.05 -16.94 -28.65
CA CYS A 124 30.81 -16.19 -29.65
C CYS A 124 30.63 -14.67 -29.55
N ASN A 125 29.46 -14.17 -29.16
CA ASN A 125 29.12 -12.74 -29.22
C ASN A 125 28.73 -12.13 -27.86
N GLY A 126 28.65 -12.94 -26.80
CA GLY A 126 28.07 -12.53 -25.52
C GLY A 126 26.62 -12.06 -25.66
N ASN A 127 26.20 -11.21 -24.74
CA ASN A 127 24.81 -10.73 -24.65
C ASN A 127 24.41 -9.79 -25.81
N THR A 128 25.35 -9.36 -26.65
CA THR A 128 25.05 -8.47 -27.79
C THR A 128 24.33 -9.20 -28.93
N SER A 129 24.56 -10.51 -29.08
CA SER A 129 23.93 -11.35 -30.11
C SER A 129 23.89 -12.80 -29.64
N GLN A 130 23.13 -13.04 -28.58
CA GLN A 130 23.12 -14.32 -27.86
C GLN A 130 22.17 -15.38 -28.44
N TYR A 131 21.32 -15.03 -29.42
CA TYR A 131 20.35 -15.96 -29.99
C TYR A 131 20.67 -16.26 -31.45
N ALA A 132 20.52 -17.52 -31.86
CA ALA A 132 20.58 -17.88 -33.26
C ALA A 132 19.37 -17.34 -34.02
N LYS A 133 19.59 -16.93 -35.26
CA LYS A 133 18.51 -16.69 -36.22
C LYS A 133 17.77 -18.00 -36.48
N ALA A 134 16.50 -17.92 -36.87
CA ALA A 134 15.67 -19.12 -37.05
C ALA A 134 16.13 -20.06 -38.18
N ASP A 135 16.85 -19.54 -39.17
CA ASP A 135 17.48 -20.32 -40.23
C ASP A 135 18.90 -20.81 -39.86
N ASN A 136 19.35 -20.52 -38.63
CA ASN A 136 20.69 -20.78 -38.10
C ASN A 136 21.82 -20.12 -38.92
N SER A 137 21.52 -19.12 -39.76
CA SER A 137 22.51 -18.45 -40.63
C SER A 137 23.47 -17.54 -39.88
N GLY A 138 23.11 -17.12 -38.66
CA GLY A 138 23.88 -16.20 -37.84
C GLY A 138 23.26 -15.99 -36.47
N CYS A 139 23.74 -14.96 -35.76
CA CYS A 139 23.23 -14.56 -34.45
C CYS A 139 22.47 -13.25 -34.52
N GLN A 140 21.65 -13.01 -33.49
CA GLN A 140 20.87 -11.80 -33.28
C GLN A 140 20.72 -11.52 -31.78
N ALA A 141 20.43 -10.25 -31.45
CA ALA A 141 20.30 -9.80 -30.06
C ALA A 141 19.06 -10.36 -29.34
N ASN A 142 18.01 -10.65 -30.11
CA ASN A 142 16.68 -10.98 -29.62
C ASN A 142 16.29 -12.43 -29.98
N PRO A 143 15.54 -13.13 -29.12
CA PRO A 143 15.15 -14.51 -29.40
C PRO A 143 14.12 -14.58 -30.53
N VAL A 144 14.16 -15.67 -31.30
CA VAL A 144 13.05 -16.06 -32.17
C VAL A 144 11.84 -16.41 -31.31
N GLY A 145 10.65 -16.00 -31.74
CA GLY A 145 9.41 -16.32 -31.04
C GLY A 145 9.10 -17.81 -31.02
N ALA A 146 8.21 -18.20 -30.11
CA ALA A 146 7.59 -19.50 -30.13
C ALA A 146 6.83 -19.70 -31.45
N PHE A 147 6.91 -20.91 -31.97
CA PHE A 147 6.14 -21.35 -33.12
C PHE A 147 4.67 -21.52 -32.71
N VAL A 148 3.77 -20.82 -33.40
CA VAL A 148 2.33 -20.78 -33.11
C VAL A 148 1.51 -21.17 -34.35
N PRO A 149 0.35 -21.85 -34.17
CA PRO A 149 -0.53 -22.16 -35.29
C PRO A 149 -1.10 -20.88 -35.93
N CYS A 150 -1.05 -20.76 -37.26
CA CYS A 150 -1.79 -19.72 -37.97
C CYS A 150 -3.30 -19.94 -37.78
N GLN A 151 -4.08 -18.87 -37.58
CA GLN A 151 -5.54 -18.97 -37.68
C GLN A 151 -5.95 -18.96 -39.17
N GLY A 152 -6.24 -20.13 -39.74
CA GLY A 152 -6.71 -20.30 -41.14
C GLY A 152 -6.16 -21.55 -41.83
N SER A 153 -6.78 -21.99 -42.93
CA SER A 153 -6.50 -23.26 -43.63
C SER A 153 -5.26 -23.28 -44.54
N GLY A 154 -4.32 -22.33 -44.39
CA GLY A 154 -3.04 -22.39 -45.08
C GLY A 154 -2.12 -21.24 -44.70
N CYS A 155 -0.96 -21.53 -44.09
CA CYS A 155 0.07 -20.50 -43.89
C CYS A 155 0.77 -20.17 -45.21
N SER A 156 0.32 -19.13 -45.88
CA SER A 156 1.19 -18.30 -46.71
C SER A 156 1.74 -17.15 -45.85
N PRO A 157 2.92 -16.56 -46.13
CA PRO A 157 3.32 -15.27 -45.54
C PRO A 157 2.21 -14.19 -45.60
N SER A 158 1.26 -14.32 -46.53
CA SER A 158 0.05 -13.49 -46.66
C SER A 158 -1.14 -13.86 -45.75
N SER A 159 -1.03 -14.91 -44.94
CA SER A 159 -2.09 -15.37 -44.01
C SER A 159 -1.76 -15.12 -42.53
N CYS A 160 -0.53 -14.69 -42.23
CA CYS A 160 -0.15 -14.13 -40.93
C CYS A 160 -0.49 -12.63 -40.92
N ILE A 161 -1.74 -12.29 -41.19
CA ILE A 161 -2.20 -10.92 -41.44
C ILE A 161 -2.50 -10.22 -40.12
N THR A 162 -1.44 -9.73 -39.49
CA THR A 162 -1.24 -8.34 -39.05
C THR A 162 -0.04 -8.36 -38.10
N LEU A 163 1.12 -7.91 -38.61
CA LEU A 163 2.28 -7.67 -37.75
C LEU A 163 2.01 -6.38 -36.96
N PRO A 164 2.22 -6.39 -35.63
CA PRO A 164 2.28 -5.14 -34.89
C PRO A 164 3.35 -4.24 -35.50
N THR A 165 3.08 -2.93 -35.48
CA THR A 165 4.11 -1.94 -35.72
C THR A 165 5.01 -1.92 -34.49
N ALA A 166 6.24 -2.36 -34.64
CA ALA A 166 7.28 -2.29 -33.62
C ALA A 166 8.59 -1.82 -34.27
N THR A 167 9.50 -1.31 -33.45
CA THR A 167 10.86 -0.95 -33.86
C THR A 167 11.86 -1.82 -33.10
N PRO A 168 12.68 -2.63 -33.79
CA PRO A 168 12.77 -2.82 -35.25
C PRO A 168 11.54 -3.52 -35.85
N ALA A 169 11.34 -3.39 -37.17
CA ALA A 169 10.24 -4.01 -37.89
C ALA A 169 10.23 -5.53 -37.70
N LEU A 170 9.07 -6.07 -37.35
CA LEU A 170 8.88 -7.50 -37.13
C LEU A 170 8.57 -8.21 -38.44
N SER A 171 8.94 -9.48 -38.53
CA SER A 171 8.53 -10.35 -39.64
C SER A 171 8.10 -11.71 -39.11
N TRP A 172 7.03 -12.26 -39.68
CA TRP A 172 6.66 -13.65 -39.50
C TRP A 172 7.54 -14.52 -40.37
N ILE A 173 8.05 -15.60 -39.79
CA ILE A 173 8.81 -16.64 -40.48
C ILE A 173 8.02 -17.95 -40.42
N PRO A 174 7.86 -18.66 -41.55
CA PRO A 174 7.19 -19.96 -41.56
C PRO A 174 8.07 -21.02 -40.89
N SER A 175 7.45 -21.98 -40.21
CA SER A 175 8.14 -23.18 -39.76
C SER A 175 8.63 -23.99 -40.95
N GLN A 176 9.90 -24.43 -40.92
CA GLN A 176 10.44 -25.36 -41.92
C GLN A 176 10.00 -26.80 -41.70
N PHE A 177 9.43 -27.10 -40.52
CA PHE A 177 9.10 -28.46 -40.10
C PHE A 177 7.61 -28.78 -40.18
N GLN A 178 6.74 -27.77 -40.16
CA GLN A 178 5.30 -27.97 -40.15
C GLN A 178 4.56 -26.87 -40.89
N THR A 179 3.75 -27.26 -41.88
CA THR A 179 2.80 -26.35 -42.53
C THR A 179 1.76 -25.89 -41.52
N GLY A 180 1.31 -24.64 -41.59
CA GLY A 180 0.32 -24.14 -40.63
C GLY A 180 0.90 -23.48 -39.38
N ILE A 181 2.23 -23.33 -39.27
CA ILE A 181 2.89 -22.75 -38.10
C ILE A 181 3.88 -21.65 -38.49
N CYS A 182 3.91 -20.56 -37.71
CA CYS A 182 4.83 -19.44 -37.89
C CYS A 182 5.39 -18.95 -36.55
N ALA A 183 6.49 -18.20 -36.60
CA ALA A 183 7.08 -17.52 -35.45
C ALA A 183 7.48 -16.09 -35.83
N ILE A 184 7.62 -15.20 -34.85
CA ILE A 184 8.22 -13.89 -35.06
C ILE A 184 9.75 -14.05 -35.11
N SER A 185 10.37 -13.44 -36.12
CA SER A 185 11.81 -13.56 -36.37
C SER A 185 12.70 -13.03 -35.24
N SER A 186 12.23 -12.02 -34.52
CA SER A 186 12.97 -11.38 -33.42
C SER A 186 11.98 -10.76 -32.44
N CYS A 187 11.66 -11.47 -31.36
CA CYS A 187 10.81 -10.92 -30.30
C CYS A 187 11.50 -9.76 -29.60
N PRO A 188 10.86 -8.58 -29.49
CA PRO A 188 11.47 -7.44 -28.85
C PRO A 188 11.68 -7.71 -27.35
N ALA A 189 12.70 -7.06 -26.77
CA ALA A 189 12.97 -7.13 -25.35
C ALA A 189 11.77 -6.64 -24.52
N SER A 190 11.67 -7.11 -23.27
CA SER A 190 10.65 -6.64 -22.32
C SER A 190 10.69 -5.11 -22.22
N GLY A 191 9.53 -4.46 -22.37
CA GLY A 191 9.39 -3.00 -22.32
C GLY A 191 9.51 -2.25 -23.65
N ALA A 192 9.69 -2.95 -24.78
CA ALA A 192 9.61 -2.31 -26.09
C ALA A 192 8.18 -1.79 -26.36
N THR A 193 8.08 -0.60 -26.96
CA THR A 193 6.81 -0.04 -27.42
C THR A 193 6.31 -0.80 -28.63
N ILE A 194 5.17 -1.47 -28.49
CA ILE A 194 4.49 -2.21 -29.55
C ILE A 194 3.14 -1.52 -29.82
N SER A 195 2.68 -1.50 -31.06
CA SER A 195 1.33 -1.03 -31.42
C SER A 195 0.69 -2.00 -32.41
N GLY A 196 -0.55 -2.39 -32.17
CA GLY A 196 -1.26 -3.40 -32.96
C GLY A 196 -0.89 -4.84 -32.59
N ALA A 197 -0.48 -5.11 -31.35
CA ALA A 197 -0.28 -6.45 -30.83
C ALA A 197 -1.57 -7.26 -30.91
N THR A 198 -1.45 -8.53 -31.28
CA THR A 198 -2.54 -9.50 -31.36
C THR A 198 -2.26 -10.68 -30.44
N ASP A 199 -3.28 -11.48 -30.10
CA ASP A 199 -3.07 -12.71 -29.33
C ASP A 199 -2.07 -13.65 -30.02
N LEU A 200 -2.09 -13.71 -31.37
CA LEU A 200 -1.13 -14.51 -32.14
C LEU A 200 0.31 -14.01 -31.93
N TYR A 201 0.53 -12.69 -31.96
CA TYR A 201 1.81 -12.09 -31.62
C TYR A 201 2.22 -12.45 -30.19
N CYS A 202 1.32 -12.31 -29.20
CA CYS A 202 1.62 -12.58 -27.80
C CYS A 202 1.82 -14.07 -27.49
N LEU A 203 1.27 -14.97 -28.29
CA LEU A 203 1.60 -16.40 -28.22
C LEU A 203 3.01 -16.68 -28.75
N SER A 204 3.47 -15.96 -29.78
CA SER A 204 4.82 -16.13 -30.33
C SER A 204 5.88 -15.42 -29.50
N CYS A 205 5.61 -14.19 -29.07
CA CYS A 205 6.47 -13.35 -28.23
C CYS A 205 5.80 -13.08 -26.89
N PRO A 206 5.61 -14.08 -26.02
CA PRO A 206 4.96 -13.87 -24.74
C PRO A 206 5.80 -12.94 -23.89
N GLY A 207 5.17 -11.86 -23.42
CA GLY A 207 5.74 -11.02 -22.39
C GLY A 207 5.90 -11.81 -21.08
N THR A 208 6.80 -11.33 -20.22
CA THR A 208 6.98 -11.84 -18.85
C THR A 208 6.79 -10.69 -17.85
N PRO A 209 5.57 -10.13 -17.73
CA PRO A 209 5.33 -8.92 -16.94
C PRO A 209 5.81 -9.00 -15.48
N ASN A 210 5.91 -10.21 -14.90
CA ASN A 210 6.46 -10.46 -13.56
C ASN A 210 7.41 -11.68 -13.49
N GLY A 211 8.13 -11.99 -14.57
CA GLY A 211 9.17 -13.05 -14.60
C GLY A 211 8.70 -14.52 -14.56
N TRP A 212 7.46 -14.81 -14.13
CA TRP A 212 6.97 -16.20 -13.95
C TRP A 212 5.67 -16.52 -14.71
N VAL A 213 4.83 -15.52 -15.00
CA VAL A 213 3.56 -15.73 -15.69
C VAL A 213 3.70 -15.29 -17.15
N ARG A 214 3.42 -16.20 -18.09
CA ARG A 214 3.45 -15.91 -19.52
C ARG A 214 2.22 -15.10 -19.93
N ALA A 215 2.47 -14.00 -20.63
CA ALA A 215 1.45 -13.11 -21.14
C ALA A 215 1.08 -13.47 -22.59
N TYR A 216 0.02 -14.26 -22.75
CA TYR A 216 -0.37 -14.84 -24.04
C TYR A 216 -1.38 -14.01 -24.83
N TYR A 217 -2.01 -13.02 -24.21
CA TYR A 217 -3.10 -12.26 -24.83
C TYR A 217 -2.70 -10.80 -25.03
N ALA A 218 -3.10 -10.19 -26.13
CA ALA A 218 -2.91 -8.75 -26.32
C ALA A 218 -3.94 -7.98 -25.49
N ASN A 219 -3.55 -6.87 -24.88
CA ASN A 219 -4.49 -5.97 -24.21
C ASN A 219 -5.41 -5.26 -25.23
N THR A 220 -6.48 -4.62 -24.76
CA THR A 220 -7.48 -4.01 -25.66
C THR A 220 -6.92 -2.82 -26.45
N SER A 221 -5.89 -2.16 -25.96
CA SER A 221 -5.17 -1.11 -26.69
C SER A 221 -4.19 -1.64 -27.75
N GLY A 222 -3.93 -2.95 -27.79
CA GLY A 222 -2.98 -3.58 -28.70
C GLY A 222 -1.55 -3.10 -28.51
N ASN A 223 -1.13 -2.67 -27.31
CA ASN A 223 0.22 -2.16 -27.08
C ASN A 223 1.08 -3.02 -26.15
N ALA A 224 0.49 -4.04 -25.52
CA ALA A 224 1.19 -4.95 -24.63
C ALA A 224 0.56 -6.34 -24.64
N CYS A 225 1.36 -7.34 -24.28
CA CYS A 225 0.88 -8.68 -23.94
C CYS A 225 0.61 -8.76 -22.45
N VAL A 226 -0.51 -9.35 -22.06
CA VAL A 226 -0.98 -9.42 -20.68
C VAL A 226 -1.30 -10.84 -20.25
N ALA A 227 -1.15 -11.08 -18.94
CA ALA A 227 -1.44 -12.34 -18.30
C ALA A 227 -2.92 -12.40 -17.86
N ALA A 228 -3.82 -12.50 -18.84
CA ALA A 228 -5.24 -12.74 -18.61
C ALA A 228 -5.56 -14.24 -18.70
N THR A 229 -6.69 -14.68 -18.13
CA THR A 229 -7.13 -16.09 -18.23
C THR A 229 -7.74 -16.46 -19.58
N ALA A 230 -8.12 -15.45 -20.38
CA ALA A 230 -8.66 -15.59 -21.74
C ALA A 230 -8.30 -14.36 -22.59
N THR A 231 -8.61 -14.42 -23.89
CA THR A 231 -8.43 -13.29 -24.82
C THR A 231 -9.13 -12.01 -24.32
N CYS A 232 -8.48 -10.86 -24.52
CA CYS A 232 -9.06 -9.54 -24.27
C CYS A 232 -9.91 -9.03 -25.45
N GLY A 233 -9.89 -9.74 -26.59
CA GLY A 233 -10.59 -9.35 -27.81
C GLY A 233 -12.09 -9.68 -27.80
N SER A 234 -12.76 -9.33 -28.89
CA SER A 234 -14.20 -9.58 -29.12
C SER A 234 -14.60 -11.05 -29.14
N ASN A 235 -13.63 -11.96 -29.30
CA ASN A 235 -13.86 -13.41 -29.33
C ASN A 235 -13.93 -14.03 -27.93
N ARG A 236 -13.78 -13.26 -26.86
CA ARG A 236 -13.90 -13.77 -25.49
C ARG A 236 -15.32 -14.28 -25.26
N ALA A 237 -15.45 -15.47 -24.69
CA ALA A 237 -16.75 -16.02 -24.32
C ALA A 237 -17.47 -15.08 -23.34
N ALA A 238 -18.75 -14.81 -23.60
CA ALA A 238 -19.58 -14.00 -22.72
C ALA A 238 -19.62 -14.60 -21.30
N ASN A 239 -19.80 -13.73 -20.30
CA ASN A 239 -19.95 -14.10 -18.89
C ASN A 239 -18.69 -14.72 -18.25
N THR A 240 -17.51 -14.48 -18.83
CA THR A 240 -16.22 -15.02 -18.33
C THR A 240 -15.26 -13.95 -17.80
N TRP A 241 -15.63 -12.67 -17.83
CA TRP A 241 -14.77 -11.61 -17.28
C TRP A 241 -14.65 -11.71 -15.75
N ILE A 242 -13.44 -11.46 -15.26
CA ILE A 242 -13.11 -11.31 -13.84
C ILE A 242 -12.28 -10.04 -13.68
N ASP A 243 -12.28 -9.44 -12.48
CA ASP A 243 -11.57 -8.17 -12.21
C ASP A 243 -10.08 -8.25 -12.58
N ALA A 244 -9.41 -9.36 -12.27
CA ALA A 244 -8.02 -9.56 -12.63
C ALA A 244 -7.77 -9.46 -14.15
N ASP A 245 -8.69 -10.00 -14.96
CA ASP A 245 -8.60 -9.92 -16.41
C ASP A 245 -9.00 -8.54 -16.92
N CYS A 246 -9.99 -7.89 -16.31
CA CYS A 246 -10.37 -6.53 -16.68
C CYS A 246 -9.22 -5.55 -16.46
N LEU A 247 -8.56 -5.63 -15.30
CA LEU A 247 -7.35 -4.88 -14.99
C LEU A 247 -6.21 -5.21 -15.95
N ALA A 248 -5.96 -6.49 -16.23
CA ALA A 248 -4.91 -6.90 -17.17
C ALA A 248 -5.19 -6.37 -18.59
N CYS A 249 -6.41 -6.54 -19.09
CA CYS A 249 -6.79 -6.22 -20.47
C CYS A 249 -6.98 -4.72 -20.73
N ASN A 250 -7.48 -3.95 -19.77
CA ASN A 250 -7.88 -2.55 -19.96
C ASN A 250 -7.10 -1.56 -19.08
N GLY A 251 -6.38 -2.05 -18.06
CA GLY A 251 -5.80 -1.20 -17.03
C GLY A 251 -6.86 -0.53 -16.16
N ASN A 252 -6.50 0.58 -15.54
CA ASN A 252 -7.35 1.26 -14.55
C ASN A 252 -8.60 1.92 -15.15
N THR A 253 -8.69 2.06 -16.47
CA THR A 253 -9.86 2.67 -17.12
C THR A 253 -11.10 1.79 -17.06
N SER A 254 -10.93 0.46 -17.05
CA SER A 254 -12.00 -0.53 -16.93
C SER A 254 -11.51 -1.78 -16.20
N GLN A 255 -11.20 -1.64 -14.91
CA GLN A 255 -10.53 -2.69 -14.13
C GLN A 255 -11.48 -3.71 -13.46
N TYR A 256 -12.79 -3.49 -13.49
CA TYR A 256 -13.76 -4.36 -12.83
C TYR A 256 -14.64 -5.07 -13.86
N ALA A 257 -14.95 -6.35 -13.62
CA ALA A 257 -15.93 -7.06 -14.43
C ALA A 257 -17.35 -6.53 -14.14
N ASN A 258 -18.19 -6.44 -15.16
CA ASN A 258 -19.59 -6.11 -15.01
C ASN A 258 -20.32 -7.25 -14.25
N ALA A 259 -21.52 -6.98 -13.71
CA ALA A 259 -22.22 -7.92 -12.83
C ALA A 259 -22.54 -9.27 -13.50
N ASP A 260 -22.86 -9.23 -14.80
CA ASP A 260 -23.12 -10.40 -15.64
C ASP A 260 -21.84 -11.04 -16.21
N LYS A 261 -20.68 -10.42 -15.96
CA LYS A 261 -19.36 -10.81 -16.49
C LYS A 261 -19.26 -10.77 -18.01
N SER A 262 -20.12 -10.01 -18.69
CA SER A 262 -20.11 -9.87 -20.16
C SER A 262 -19.03 -8.89 -20.66
N GLY A 263 -18.57 -7.99 -19.79
CA GLY A 263 -17.55 -7.00 -20.09
C GLY A 263 -16.87 -6.43 -18.85
N CYS A 264 -16.16 -5.31 -19.05
CA CYS A 264 -15.48 -4.57 -18.00
C CYS A 264 -15.98 -3.13 -17.88
N GLN A 265 -15.84 -2.56 -16.70
CA GLN A 265 -16.23 -1.20 -16.35
C GLN A 265 -15.24 -0.56 -15.39
N ALA A 266 -15.30 0.78 -15.31
CA ALA A 266 -14.39 1.59 -14.51
C ALA A 266 -14.63 1.49 -13.00
N THR A 267 -15.88 1.23 -12.60
CA THR A 267 -16.33 1.22 -11.19
C THR A 267 -16.70 -0.19 -10.75
N PRO A 268 -16.50 -0.54 -9.48
CA PRO A 268 -16.82 -1.88 -9.01
C PRO A 268 -18.33 -2.11 -9.01
N VAL A 269 -18.74 -3.33 -9.34
CA VAL A 269 -20.12 -3.81 -9.12
C VAL A 269 -20.36 -3.93 -7.63
N GLY A 270 -21.59 -3.67 -7.19
CA GLY A 270 -21.96 -3.88 -5.80
C GLY A 270 -21.90 -5.35 -5.37
N ALA A 271 -21.76 -5.56 -4.06
CA ALA A 271 -21.95 -6.85 -3.45
C ALA A 271 -23.37 -7.38 -3.73
N ILE A 272 -23.46 -8.70 -3.88
CA ILE A 272 -24.73 -9.39 -4.10
C ILE A 272 -25.59 -9.29 -2.84
N VAL A 273 -26.82 -8.83 -3.01
CA VAL A 273 -27.84 -8.77 -1.96
C VAL A 273 -29.08 -9.56 -2.36
N THR A 274 -29.85 -10.02 -1.39
CA THR A 274 -31.14 -10.71 -1.62
C THR A 274 -32.29 -9.71 -1.56
N CYS A 275 -33.03 -9.60 -2.64
CA CYS A 275 -34.23 -8.78 -2.78
C CYS A 275 -35.50 -9.57 -2.48
N GLN A 276 -36.60 -8.87 -2.17
CA GLN A 276 -37.90 -9.51 -1.94
C GLN A 276 -38.60 -9.73 -3.29
N GLY A 277 -38.35 -10.86 -3.95
CA GLY A 277 -39.04 -11.24 -5.19
C GLY A 277 -38.21 -12.11 -6.14
N SER A 278 -38.79 -12.48 -7.28
CA SER A 278 -38.17 -13.37 -8.28
C SER A 278 -37.33 -12.64 -9.35
N GLY A 279 -37.25 -11.30 -9.32
CA GLY A 279 -36.49 -10.49 -10.30
C GLY A 279 -35.76 -9.31 -9.67
N CYS A 280 -34.96 -8.59 -10.47
CA CYS A 280 -34.22 -7.39 -10.07
C CYS A 280 -34.85 -6.15 -10.70
N SER A 281 -35.65 -5.43 -9.92
CA SER A 281 -36.36 -4.21 -10.31
C SER A 281 -36.50 -3.32 -9.07
N PRO A 282 -36.70 -1.99 -9.20
CA PRO A 282 -37.03 -1.12 -8.07
C PRO A 282 -38.30 -1.51 -7.29
N SER A 283 -39.11 -2.44 -7.83
CA SER A 283 -40.28 -3.01 -7.16
C SER A 283 -39.99 -4.27 -6.33
N SER A 284 -38.88 -4.98 -6.60
CA SER A 284 -38.48 -6.20 -5.88
C SER A 284 -37.28 -5.96 -4.94
N CYS A 285 -36.38 -5.09 -5.35
CA CYS A 285 -35.39 -4.45 -4.49
C CYS A 285 -35.95 -3.08 -4.11
N THR A 286 -35.66 -2.59 -2.90
CA THR A 286 -36.09 -1.24 -2.48
C THR A 286 -35.70 -0.18 -3.51
N THR A 287 -36.41 0.95 -3.53
CA THR A 287 -36.15 2.09 -4.42
C THR A 287 -34.66 2.43 -4.45
N LEU A 288 -34.11 2.59 -5.66
CA LEU A 288 -32.73 3.03 -5.86
C LEU A 288 -32.58 4.47 -5.35
N PRO A 289 -31.45 4.80 -4.72
CA PRO A 289 -31.16 6.18 -4.39
C PRO A 289 -30.95 7.03 -5.65
N THR A 290 -31.16 8.33 -5.53
CA THR A 290 -30.79 9.27 -6.60
C THR A 290 -29.28 9.50 -6.51
N ALA A 291 -28.57 9.12 -7.58
CA ALA A 291 -27.13 9.34 -7.71
C ALA A 291 -26.77 9.66 -9.16
N THR A 292 -25.60 10.26 -9.36
CA THR A 292 -25.01 10.50 -10.69
C THR A 292 -23.67 9.76 -10.78
N PRO A 293 -23.50 8.81 -11.71
CA PRO A 293 -24.46 8.35 -12.74
C PRO A 293 -25.66 7.58 -12.15
N ALA A 294 -26.72 7.45 -12.94
CA ALA A 294 -27.93 6.72 -12.54
C ALA A 294 -27.60 5.25 -12.23
N LEU A 295 -28.10 4.79 -11.09
CA LEU A 295 -27.88 3.44 -10.59
C LEU A 295 -29.00 2.51 -11.09
N SER A 296 -28.67 1.24 -11.28
CA SER A 296 -29.66 0.20 -11.56
C SER A 296 -29.36 -1.07 -10.79
N TRP A 297 -30.43 -1.76 -10.37
CA TRP A 297 -30.33 -3.13 -9.88
C TRP A 297 -30.19 -4.06 -11.08
N VAL A 298 -29.12 -4.85 -11.10
CA VAL A 298 -28.87 -5.86 -12.11
C VAL A 298 -28.92 -7.26 -11.49
N PRO A 299 -29.37 -8.27 -12.24
CA PRO A 299 -29.26 -9.67 -11.82
C PRO A 299 -27.81 -10.00 -11.49
N ALA A 300 -27.58 -10.58 -10.31
CA ALA A 300 -26.25 -10.96 -9.87
C ALA A 300 -26.32 -12.24 -9.05
N GLY A 301 -25.47 -13.22 -9.36
CA GLY A 301 -25.51 -14.54 -8.72
C GLY A 301 -26.33 -15.57 -9.51
N GLN A 302 -26.42 -16.78 -8.96
CA GLN A 302 -27.05 -17.94 -9.61
C GLN A 302 -28.48 -18.19 -9.11
N ALA A 303 -28.93 -17.53 -8.03
CA ALA A 303 -30.24 -17.76 -7.44
C ALA A 303 -31.23 -16.62 -7.75
N THR A 304 -32.52 -16.98 -7.86
CA THR A 304 -33.62 -16.03 -8.04
C THR A 304 -33.69 -15.01 -6.90
N GLY A 305 -33.87 -13.73 -7.23
CA GLY A 305 -33.95 -12.64 -6.25
C GLY A 305 -32.60 -12.11 -5.75
N GLN A 306 -31.47 -12.59 -6.29
CA GLN A 306 -30.15 -12.01 -6.02
C GLN A 306 -29.84 -10.88 -7.02
N CYS A 307 -29.50 -9.71 -6.48
CA CYS A 307 -29.25 -8.51 -7.27
C CYS A 307 -28.00 -7.79 -6.75
N ALA A 308 -27.38 -7.00 -7.61
CA ALA A 308 -26.31 -6.07 -7.25
C ALA A 308 -26.56 -4.71 -7.90
N ILE A 309 -25.98 -3.67 -7.34
CA ILE A 309 -25.92 -2.37 -8.01
C ILE A 309 -24.89 -2.46 -9.14
N ASN A 310 -25.30 -2.04 -10.33
CA ASN A 310 -24.48 -2.10 -11.56
C ASN A 310 -23.10 -1.44 -11.40
N ALA A 311 -23.03 -0.31 -10.70
CA ALA A 311 -21.83 0.46 -10.50
C ALA A 311 -21.90 1.20 -9.17
N CYS A 312 -21.13 0.78 -8.18
CA CYS A 312 -21.05 1.54 -6.94
C CYS A 312 -20.35 2.88 -7.20
N PRO A 313 -20.99 4.01 -6.81
CA PRO A 313 -20.39 5.32 -7.00
C PRO A 313 -19.17 5.47 -6.09
N ALA A 314 -18.27 6.38 -6.46
CA ALA A 314 -17.13 6.73 -5.62
C ALA A 314 -17.62 7.27 -4.26
N SER A 315 -16.81 7.10 -3.21
CA SER A 315 -17.15 7.52 -1.84
C SER A 315 -17.44 9.02 -1.69
N SER A 316 -17.03 9.85 -2.66
CA SER A 316 -17.30 11.30 -2.71
C SER A 316 -18.56 11.67 -3.50
N ALA A 317 -19.29 10.71 -4.06
CA ALA A 317 -20.50 10.99 -4.82
C ALA A 317 -21.65 11.44 -3.92
N THR A 318 -22.40 12.44 -4.37
CA THR A 318 -23.64 12.84 -3.71
C THR A 318 -24.72 11.80 -3.99
N ILE A 319 -25.27 11.24 -2.92
CA ILE A 319 -26.36 10.26 -2.95
C ILE A 319 -27.51 10.85 -2.14
N SER A 320 -28.75 10.69 -2.60
CA SER A 320 -29.95 10.90 -1.78
C SER A 320 -30.81 9.65 -1.76
N ASP A 321 -31.60 9.46 -0.71
CA ASP A 321 -32.52 8.34 -0.56
C ASP A 321 -31.83 6.96 -0.48
N ALA A 322 -30.61 6.93 0.07
CA ALA A 322 -29.87 5.71 0.36
C ALA A 322 -30.65 4.81 1.33
N THR A 323 -30.62 3.51 1.07
CA THR A 323 -31.26 2.48 1.89
C THR A 323 -30.23 1.48 2.41
N ASP A 324 -30.55 0.74 3.48
CA ASP A 324 -29.69 -0.35 3.96
C ASP A 324 -29.41 -1.39 2.88
N LEU A 325 -30.39 -1.67 2.01
CA LEU A 325 -30.20 -2.62 0.92
C LEU A 325 -29.19 -2.10 -0.10
N TYR A 326 -29.27 -0.81 -0.46
CA TYR A 326 -28.26 -0.14 -1.25
C TYR A 326 -26.89 -0.21 -0.56
N CYS A 327 -26.79 0.17 0.71
CA CYS A 327 -25.52 0.19 1.45
C CYS A 327 -24.92 -1.20 1.67
N LYS A 328 -25.72 -2.26 1.69
CA LYS A 328 -25.22 -3.65 1.66
C LYS A 328 -24.61 -4.02 0.31
N SER A 329 -25.15 -3.48 -0.79
CA SER A 329 -24.58 -3.70 -2.13
C SER A 329 -23.40 -2.77 -2.40
N CYS A 330 -23.47 -1.51 -1.99
CA CYS A 330 -22.39 -0.53 -2.09
C CYS A 330 -22.01 0.00 -0.71
N PRO A 331 -21.20 -0.75 0.05
CA PRO A 331 -20.76 -0.31 1.38
C PRO A 331 -19.94 0.98 1.32
N GLY A 332 -20.11 1.83 2.32
CA GLY A 332 -19.25 2.98 2.55
C GLY A 332 -17.88 2.59 3.12
N THR A 333 -17.16 3.57 3.65
CA THR A 333 -15.88 3.33 4.33
C THR A 333 -16.12 2.64 5.69
N PRO A 334 -15.54 1.45 5.94
CA PRO A 334 -15.67 0.77 7.22
C PRO A 334 -14.98 1.54 8.36
N ASN A 335 -15.42 1.31 9.60
CA ASN A 335 -14.77 1.82 10.80
C ASN A 335 -14.26 0.65 11.64
N GLY A 336 -12.95 0.37 11.56
CA GLY A 336 -12.36 -0.83 12.14
C GLY A 336 -12.97 -2.09 11.51
N SER A 337 -13.55 -2.96 12.34
CA SER A 337 -14.23 -4.19 11.89
C SER A 337 -15.70 -3.98 11.52
N VAL A 338 -16.26 -2.78 11.71
CA VAL A 338 -17.67 -2.49 11.43
C VAL A 338 -17.81 -2.02 9.99
N GLN A 339 -18.56 -2.77 9.19
CA GLN A 339 -18.82 -2.42 7.79
C GLN A 339 -19.86 -1.31 7.69
N ALA A 340 -19.68 -0.40 6.73
CA ALA A 340 -20.60 0.70 6.48
C ALA A 340 -21.75 0.29 5.56
N VAL A 341 -22.63 -0.58 6.06
CA VAL A 341 -23.70 -1.24 5.31
C VAL A 341 -25.11 -0.73 5.65
N PHE A 342 -25.22 0.29 6.48
CA PHE A 342 -26.50 0.90 6.86
C PHE A 342 -26.59 2.32 6.32
N ALA A 343 -27.75 2.73 5.84
CA ALA A 343 -27.95 4.12 5.44
C ALA A 343 -28.10 4.99 6.69
N ASN A 344 -27.51 6.18 6.69
CA ASN A 344 -27.74 7.16 7.76
C ASN A 344 -29.17 7.71 7.73
N THR A 345 -29.59 8.42 8.79
CA THR A 345 -30.97 8.92 8.90
C THR A 345 -31.30 10.01 7.88
N SER A 346 -30.28 10.66 7.31
CA SER A 346 -30.45 11.63 6.21
C SER A 346 -30.55 10.97 4.83
N GLY A 347 -30.33 9.65 4.72
CA GLY A 347 -30.36 8.92 3.45
C GLY A 347 -29.29 9.37 2.45
N ASN A 348 -28.18 9.94 2.90
CA ASN A 348 -27.16 10.51 2.00
C ASN A 348 -25.78 9.83 2.10
N ALA A 349 -25.62 8.89 3.03
CA ALA A 349 -24.39 8.12 3.18
C ALA A 349 -24.64 6.73 3.77
N CYS A 350 -23.73 5.81 3.47
CA CYS A 350 -23.63 4.51 4.13
C CYS A 350 -22.65 4.58 5.29
N VAL A 351 -23.05 4.13 6.47
CA VAL A 351 -22.34 4.36 7.74
C VAL A 351 -22.07 3.07 8.50
N ALA A 352 -20.91 3.05 9.16
CA ALA A 352 -20.44 1.92 9.97
C ALA A 352 -21.09 1.91 11.36
N ALA A 353 -22.41 1.67 11.39
CA ALA A 353 -23.17 1.42 12.61
C ALA A 353 -23.25 -0.09 12.90
N THR A 354 -23.44 -0.48 14.16
CA THR A 354 -23.56 -1.90 14.54
C THR A 354 -24.92 -2.50 14.20
N ALA A 355 -25.90 -1.67 13.87
CA ALA A 355 -27.24 -2.06 13.39
C ALA A 355 -27.83 -0.92 12.53
N THR A 356 -28.95 -1.20 11.86
CA THR A 356 -29.67 -0.22 11.02
C THR A 356 -29.93 1.10 11.76
N CYS A 357 -29.85 2.21 11.03
CA CYS A 357 -30.28 3.54 11.49
C CYS A 357 -31.78 3.78 11.29
N GLY A 358 -32.47 2.87 10.59
CA GLY A 358 -33.89 2.96 10.27
C GLY A 358 -34.80 2.54 11.42
N THR A 359 -36.10 2.61 11.17
CA THR A 359 -37.17 2.31 12.15
C THR A 359 -37.21 0.85 12.60
N ASN A 360 -36.62 -0.06 11.82
CA ASN A 360 -36.57 -1.50 12.13
C ASN A 360 -35.42 -1.86 13.08
N ARG A 361 -34.69 -0.89 13.62
CA ARG A 361 -33.65 -1.15 14.61
C ARG A 361 -34.25 -1.78 15.86
N THR A 362 -33.62 -2.84 16.36
CA THR A 362 -33.99 -3.46 17.64
C THR A 362 -34.01 -2.42 18.75
N ALA A 363 -35.12 -2.33 19.50
CA ALA A 363 -35.27 -1.36 20.58
C ALA A 363 -34.16 -1.50 21.64
N ASN A 364 -33.78 -0.37 22.25
CA ASN A 364 -32.82 -0.31 23.36
C ASN A 364 -31.38 -0.79 23.00
N THR A 365 -30.98 -0.63 21.74
CA THR A 365 -29.65 -1.03 21.24
C THR A 365 -28.78 0.13 20.75
N TRP A 366 -29.22 1.38 20.89
CA TRP A 366 -28.41 2.53 20.50
C TRP A 366 -27.19 2.69 21.42
N ASN A 367 -26.05 3.04 20.82
CA ASN A 367 -24.84 3.47 21.52
C ASN A 367 -24.33 4.78 20.89
N ASN A 368 -23.38 5.45 21.54
CA ASN A 368 -22.89 6.75 21.06
C ASN A 368 -22.23 6.66 19.67
N ALA A 369 -21.51 5.58 19.37
CA ALA A 369 -20.88 5.40 18.07
C ALA A 369 -21.94 5.28 16.95
N ASP A 370 -23.01 4.53 17.18
CA ASP A 370 -24.13 4.43 16.25
C ASP A 370 -24.89 5.74 16.11
N CYS A 371 -25.12 6.45 17.20
CA CYS A 371 -25.81 7.74 17.16
C CYS A 371 -25.03 8.76 16.33
N LEU A 372 -23.72 8.85 16.55
CA LEU A 372 -22.83 9.68 15.76
C LEU A 372 -22.80 9.24 14.29
N ALA A 373 -22.68 7.94 14.01
CA ALA A 373 -22.65 7.41 12.65
C ALA A 373 -23.97 7.68 11.91
N CYS A 374 -25.11 7.42 12.54
CA CYS A 374 -26.43 7.51 11.93
C CYS A 374 -26.95 8.96 11.80
N ASN A 375 -26.61 9.86 12.72
CA ASN A 375 -27.21 11.21 12.79
C ASN A 375 -26.18 12.36 12.73
N GLY A 376 -24.89 12.04 12.74
CA GLY A 376 -23.83 13.03 12.90
C GLY A 376 -23.94 13.79 14.22
N ASN A 377 -23.41 15.01 14.23
CA ASN A 377 -23.35 15.85 15.44
C ASN A 377 -24.72 16.36 15.92
N THR A 378 -25.77 16.21 15.11
CA THR A 378 -27.13 16.66 15.48
C THR A 378 -27.73 15.82 16.59
N SER A 379 -27.35 14.54 16.69
CA SER A 379 -27.81 13.60 17.72
C SER A 379 -26.80 12.48 17.91
N GLN A 380 -25.63 12.83 18.45
CA GLN A 380 -24.48 11.94 18.56
C GLN A 380 -24.46 11.05 19.81
N TYR A 381 -25.36 11.27 20.78
CA TYR A 381 -25.36 10.52 22.04
C TYR A 381 -26.57 9.61 22.12
N ALA A 382 -26.37 8.38 22.59
CA ALA A 382 -27.47 7.49 22.90
C ALA A 382 -28.19 7.99 24.17
N LYS A 383 -29.52 7.84 24.18
CA LYS A 383 -30.32 8.00 25.40
C LYS A 383 -29.92 6.96 26.44
N ALA A 384 -30.15 7.25 27.71
CA ALA A 384 -29.78 6.37 28.82
C ALA A 384 -30.44 4.98 28.73
N ASP A 385 -31.69 4.93 28.28
CA ASP A 385 -32.46 3.70 28.03
C ASP A 385 -32.10 3.02 26.69
N LYS A 386 -31.18 3.62 25.90
CA LYS A 386 -30.76 3.19 24.56
C LYS A 386 -31.88 3.14 23.53
N SER A 387 -33.02 3.77 23.79
CA SER A 387 -34.19 3.75 22.89
C SER A 387 -34.01 4.59 21.63
N GLY A 388 -33.07 5.53 21.65
CA GLY A 388 -32.80 6.43 20.54
C GLY A 388 -31.54 7.28 20.78
N CYS A 389 -31.40 8.31 19.95
CA CYS A 389 -30.31 9.28 20.04
C CYS A 389 -30.80 10.66 20.50
N GLN A 390 -29.87 11.47 20.99
CA GLN A 390 -30.08 12.83 21.45
C GLN A 390 -28.83 13.69 21.21
N ALA A 391 -29.01 15.01 21.16
CA ALA A 391 -27.94 15.97 20.89
C ALA A 391 -26.95 16.14 22.05
N THR A 392 -27.41 15.92 23.28
CA THR A 392 -26.65 16.14 24.51
C THR A 392 -26.34 14.82 25.23
N PRO A 393 -25.20 14.70 25.93
CA PRO A 393 -24.82 13.46 26.59
C PRO A 393 -25.68 13.22 27.84
N VAL A 394 -25.90 11.95 28.18
CA VAL A 394 -26.43 11.56 29.51
C VAL A 394 -25.39 11.90 30.57
N GLY A 395 -25.84 12.29 31.76
CA GLY A 395 -24.96 12.56 32.89
C GLY A 395 -24.24 11.33 33.43
N ALA A 396 -23.20 11.58 34.20
CA ALA A 396 -22.50 10.59 35.00
C ALA A 396 -23.40 10.06 36.12
N ASP A 397 -23.15 8.81 36.53
CA ASP A 397 -23.84 8.18 37.63
C ASP A 397 -23.44 8.80 38.97
N VAL A 398 -24.44 9.25 39.72
CA VAL A 398 -24.32 9.75 41.09
C VAL A 398 -25.07 8.85 42.06
N SER A 399 -24.62 8.81 43.32
CA SER A 399 -25.31 8.07 44.38
C SER A 399 -26.51 8.86 44.88
N CYS A 400 -27.68 8.25 44.78
CA CYS A 400 -28.93 8.71 45.38
C CYS A 400 -29.30 7.82 46.57
N THR A 401 -30.20 8.27 47.45
CA THR A 401 -30.73 7.45 48.54
C THR A 401 -31.72 6.42 47.98
N GLY A 402 -31.64 5.13 48.34
CA GLY A 402 -32.61 4.11 47.87
C GLY A 402 -32.27 3.39 46.56
N THR A 403 -33.22 2.63 45.98
CA THR A 403 -33.00 1.69 44.86
C THR A 403 -33.52 2.16 43.48
N GLY A 404 -33.81 3.46 43.30
CA GLY A 404 -34.26 4.01 42.00
C GLY A 404 -34.38 5.55 42.01
N CYS A 405 -34.72 6.17 40.88
CA CYS A 405 -34.61 7.63 40.69
C CYS A 405 -35.95 8.38 40.53
N ALA A 406 -37.07 7.69 40.71
CA ALA A 406 -38.40 8.22 40.40
C ALA A 406 -39.03 9.07 41.51
N THR A 407 -38.45 9.14 42.71
CA THR A 407 -39.02 9.85 43.86
C THR A 407 -38.06 10.90 44.42
N PRO A 408 -38.57 12.07 44.87
CA PRO A 408 -37.76 13.09 45.55
C PRO A 408 -37.02 12.58 46.81
N ALA A 409 -37.52 11.50 47.42
CA ALA A 409 -36.90 10.84 48.56
C ALA A 409 -35.59 10.12 48.19
N ASN A 410 -35.38 9.85 46.91
CA ASN A 410 -34.21 9.16 46.42
C ASN A 410 -33.18 10.11 45.80
N CYS A 411 -33.64 11.02 44.94
CA CYS A 411 -32.82 12.13 44.45
C CYS A 411 -33.61 13.44 44.60
N PRO A 412 -32.95 14.57 44.91
CA PRO A 412 -33.59 15.89 44.87
C PRO A 412 -34.19 16.17 43.49
N ALA A 413 -35.21 17.03 43.44
CA ALA A 413 -35.79 17.44 42.17
C ALA A 413 -34.69 17.99 41.22
N PRO A 414 -34.69 17.57 39.94
CA PRO A 414 -33.72 18.07 38.98
C PRO A 414 -33.95 19.58 38.72
N PRO A 415 -32.91 20.33 38.32
CA PRO A 415 -33.06 21.74 37.99
C PRO A 415 -34.06 21.96 36.86
N THR A 416 -34.73 23.12 36.89
CA THR A 416 -35.60 23.56 35.81
C THR A 416 -34.75 24.09 34.66
N ALA A 417 -34.93 23.51 33.48
CA ALA A 417 -34.25 23.92 32.26
C ALA A 417 -35.11 23.59 31.03
N THR A 418 -34.68 24.07 29.85
CA THR A 418 -35.26 23.67 28.56
C THR A 418 -34.16 23.05 27.70
N PRO A 419 -34.28 21.77 27.28
CA PRO A 419 -35.37 20.82 27.56
C PRO A 419 -35.46 20.40 29.04
N THR A 420 -36.61 19.84 29.43
CA THR A 420 -36.87 19.37 30.80
C THR A 420 -35.89 18.28 31.22
N LEU A 421 -35.29 18.45 32.39
CA LEU A 421 -34.35 17.50 32.98
C LEU A 421 -35.08 16.51 33.89
N SER A 422 -34.64 15.25 33.87
CA SER A 422 -35.14 14.20 34.75
C SER A 422 -34.00 13.29 35.21
N TRP A 423 -34.16 12.72 36.40
CA TRP A 423 -33.30 11.65 36.85
C TRP A 423 -33.72 10.33 36.19
N VAL A 424 -32.75 9.64 35.61
CA VAL A 424 -32.88 8.30 35.05
C VAL A 424 -32.04 7.32 35.87
N THR A 425 -32.46 6.05 35.90
CA THR A 425 -31.71 4.99 36.57
C THR A 425 -30.33 4.83 35.93
N GLY A 426 -29.29 4.95 36.76
CA GLY A 426 -27.90 4.81 36.37
C GLY A 426 -27.44 3.36 36.29
N THR A 427 -26.13 3.16 36.09
CA THR A 427 -25.54 1.82 36.11
C THR A 427 -25.32 1.34 37.55
N GLY A 428 -26.20 0.45 38.01
CA GLY A 428 -26.12 -0.16 39.34
C GLY A 428 -27.22 0.30 40.31
N THR A 429 -27.41 -0.47 41.38
CA THR A 429 -28.44 -0.21 42.39
C THR A 429 -28.18 1.11 43.13
N GLY A 430 -29.18 1.98 43.17
CA GLY A 430 -29.11 3.29 43.84
C GLY A 430 -28.29 4.37 43.13
N LYS A 431 -27.91 4.12 41.87
CA LYS A 431 -27.27 5.12 41.01
C LYS A 431 -28.30 5.79 40.12
N CYS A 432 -28.12 7.09 39.93
CA CYS A 432 -28.97 7.92 39.08
C CYS A 432 -28.11 8.83 38.21
N ALA A 433 -28.61 9.19 37.04
CA ALA A 433 -27.98 10.13 36.13
C ALA A 433 -29.01 11.13 35.60
N ILE A 434 -28.58 12.31 35.20
CA ILE A 434 -29.45 13.26 34.50
C ILE A 434 -29.60 12.82 33.05
N ASN A 435 -30.85 12.78 32.56
CA ASN A 435 -31.18 12.34 31.21
C ASN A 435 -30.43 13.08 30.08
N ALA A 436 -30.08 14.35 30.29
CA ALA A 436 -29.40 15.20 29.32
C ALA A 436 -28.60 16.32 29.99
N CYS A 437 -27.26 16.28 29.89
CA CYS A 437 -26.41 17.37 30.33
C CYS A 437 -26.40 18.50 29.31
N LEU A 438 -26.85 19.67 29.75
CA LEU A 438 -26.87 20.89 28.95
C LEU A 438 -25.45 21.41 28.69
N ALA A 439 -25.29 22.07 27.55
CA ALA A 439 -24.04 22.72 27.20
C ALA A 439 -23.75 23.92 28.14
N SER A 440 -22.47 24.28 28.25
CA SER A 440 -22.04 25.45 29.03
C SER A 440 -22.74 26.72 28.53
N GLY A 441 -23.30 27.51 29.45
CA GLY A 441 -24.08 28.73 29.14
C GLY A 441 -25.58 28.52 28.98
N ALA A 442 -26.10 27.28 29.07
CA ALA A 442 -27.54 27.04 29.13
C ALA A 442 -28.15 27.61 30.42
N THR A 443 -29.34 28.19 30.31
CA THR A 443 -30.08 28.69 31.47
C THR A 443 -30.67 27.53 32.26
N ILE A 444 -30.14 27.31 33.47
CA ILE A 444 -30.70 26.37 34.46
C ILE A 444 -31.05 27.13 35.73
N SER A 445 -32.06 26.65 36.46
CA SER A 445 -32.46 27.18 37.76
C SER A 445 -32.67 26.05 38.76
N GLY A 446 -32.12 26.17 39.96
CA GLY A 446 -32.17 25.13 40.98
C GLY A 446 -31.09 24.05 40.83
N ALA A 447 -29.94 24.37 40.23
CA ALA A 447 -28.80 23.48 40.17
C ALA A 447 -28.32 23.09 41.58
N THR A 448 -27.98 21.83 41.78
CA THR A 448 -27.47 21.28 43.04
C THR A 448 -26.10 20.63 42.81
N ASP A 449 -25.32 20.45 43.87
CA ASP A 449 -24.04 19.70 43.78
C ASP A 449 -24.26 18.30 43.19
N LEU A 450 -25.39 17.65 43.52
CA LEU A 450 -25.71 16.33 42.96
C LEU A 450 -25.99 16.40 41.45
N TYR A 451 -26.69 17.42 40.98
CA TYR A 451 -26.83 17.70 39.54
C TYR A 451 -25.46 17.93 38.91
N CYS A 452 -24.60 18.75 39.51
CA CYS A 452 -23.28 19.08 38.98
C CYS A 452 -22.28 17.92 39.02
N LEU A 453 -22.47 16.95 39.92
CA LEU A 453 -21.75 15.68 39.90
C LEU A 453 -22.18 14.82 38.70
N SER A 454 -23.47 14.84 38.34
CA SER A 454 -23.98 14.11 37.17
C SER A 454 -23.66 14.84 35.86
N CYS A 455 -23.78 16.16 35.84
CA CYS A 455 -23.47 17.02 34.70
C CYS A 455 -22.44 18.07 35.08
N PRO A 456 -21.14 17.70 35.13
CA PRO A 456 -20.07 18.65 35.44
C PRO A 456 -20.02 19.79 34.43
N GLY A 457 -19.76 21.00 34.93
CA GLY A 457 -19.48 22.16 34.11
C GLY A 457 -18.08 22.13 33.49
N THR A 458 -17.61 23.29 33.02
CA THR A 458 -16.25 23.43 32.49
C THR A 458 -15.23 23.41 33.63
N PRO A 459 -14.27 22.45 33.66
CA PRO A 459 -13.23 22.39 34.69
C PRO A 459 -12.28 23.59 34.61
N ASN A 460 -11.65 23.93 35.73
CA ASN A 460 -10.59 24.94 35.80
C ASN A 460 -9.27 24.28 36.23
N GLY A 461 -8.39 24.04 35.26
CA GLY A 461 -7.18 23.24 35.49
C GLY A 461 -7.54 21.82 35.95
N SER A 462 -7.03 21.42 37.11
CA SER A 462 -7.33 20.11 37.72
C SER A 462 -8.61 20.10 38.58
N VAL A 463 -9.29 21.23 38.73
CA VAL A 463 -10.51 21.35 39.56
C VAL A 463 -11.74 21.11 38.69
N GLN A 464 -12.50 20.06 39.03
CA GLN A 464 -13.74 19.75 38.32
C GLN A 464 -14.87 20.70 38.73
N ALA A 465 -15.72 21.09 37.77
CA ALA A 465 -16.89 21.93 38.02
C ALA A 465 -18.11 21.12 38.47
N VAL A 466 -18.00 20.52 39.65
CA VAL A 466 -18.99 19.57 40.20
C VAL A 466 -19.83 20.15 41.34
N PHE A 467 -19.67 21.42 41.67
CA PHE A 467 -20.44 22.10 42.71
C PHE A 467 -21.36 23.14 42.09
N ALA A 468 -22.58 23.27 42.60
CA ALA A 468 -23.48 24.33 42.19
C ALA A 468 -23.02 25.67 42.78
N ASN A 469 -23.09 26.74 41.99
CA ASN A 469 -22.82 28.09 42.50
C ASN A 469 -23.92 28.54 43.48
N ALA A 470 -23.67 29.63 44.20
CA ALA A 470 -24.60 30.15 45.21
C ALA A 470 -25.95 30.58 44.61
N SER A 471 -25.99 30.92 43.31
CA SER A 471 -27.22 31.28 42.59
C SER A 471 -28.02 30.07 42.09
N GLY A 472 -27.47 28.85 42.19
CA GLY A 472 -28.12 27.63 41.69
C GLY A 472 -28.37 27.65 40.18
N ASN A 473 -27.53 28.33 39.40
CA ASN A 473 -27.70 28.49 37.95
C ASN A 473 -26.51 28.02 37.12
N ALA A 474 -25.43 27.54 37.75
CA ALA A 474 -24.28 26.98 37.06
C ALA A 474 -23.52 25.99 37.95
N CYS A 475 -22.78 25.08 37.31
CA CYS A 475 -21.79 24.22 37.96
C CYS A 475 -20.40 24.83 37.83
N VAL A 476 -19.69 24.93 38.95
CA VAL A 476 -18.46 25.75 39.07
C VAL A 476 -17.30 24.94 39.65
N ALA A 477 -16.10 25.22 39.13
CA ALA A 477 -14.85 24.59 39.54
C ALA A 477 -14.35 25.19 40.87
N SER A 478 -15.01 24.81 41.96
CA SER A 478 -14.62 25.11 43.34
C SER A 478 -13.94 23.89 43.96
N THR A 479 -13.05 24.12 44.93
CA THR A 479 -12.41 23.03 45.70
C THR A 479 -13.35 22.39 46.73
N GLY A 480 -14.56 22.92 46.91
CA GLY A 480 -15.63 22.35 47.73
C GLY A 480 -17.00 22.98 47.46
N THR A 481 -18.05 22.43 48.08
CA THR A 481 -19.44 22.93 47.94
C THR A 481 -19.56 24.43 48.23
N CYS A 482 -20.42 25.13 47.50
CA CYS A 482 -20.68 26.56 47.69
C CYS A 482 -21.76 26.83 48.76
N ALA A 483 -22.55 25.82 49.16
CA ALA A 483 -23.71 26.00 50.02
C ALA A 483 -23.40 25.81 51.52
N SER A 484 -22.73 24.71 51.88
CA SER A 484 -22.49 24.31 53.28
C SER A 484 -21.02 23.96 53.52
N ARG A 485 -20.16 24.93 53.24
CA ARG A 485 -18.71 24.73 53.35
C ARG A 485 -18.22 24.91 54.78
N THR A 486 -17.35 24.01 55.22
CA THR A 486 -16.65 24.12 56.51
C THR A 486 -15.88 25.44 56.60
N ALA A 487 -16.05 26.15 57.72
CA ALA A 487 -15.31 27.38 57.99
C ALA A 487 -13.79 27.17 57.88
N ASN A 488 -13.07 28.24 57.54
CA ASN A 488 -11.62 28.30 57.39
C ASN A 488 -11.04 27.61 56.14
N THR A 489 -11.87 27.23 55.16
CA THR A 489 -11.43 26.52 53.94
C THR A 489 -11.55 27.35 52.66
N TRP A 490 -12.20 28.51 52.69
CA TRP A 490 -12.42 29.34 51.49
C TRP A 490 -11.13 29.94 50.92
N THR A 491 -11.00 29.90 49.59
CA THR A 491 -9.97 30.62 48.84
C THR A 491 -10.60 31.69 47.94
N ASN A 492 -9.80 32.67 47.48
CA ASN A 492 -10.28 33.67 46.51
C ASN A 492 -10.82 33.01 45.22
N ALA A 493 -10.16 31.94 44.76
CA ALA A 493 -10.61 31.20 43.58
C ALA A 493 -11.99 30.58 43.79
N ASP A 494 -12.23 29.97 44.96
CA ASP A 494 -13.54 29.39 45.27
C ASP A 494 -14.61 30.47 45.44
N CYS A 495 -14.27 31.61 46.05
CA CYS A 495 -15.21 32.71 46.25
C CYS A 495 -15.66 33.30 44.91
N LEU A 496 -14.73 33.54 44.00
CA LEU A 496 -15.02 33.95 42.63
C LEU A 496 -15.86 32.90 41.89
N ALA A 497 -15.50 31.61 42.00
CA ALA A 497 -16.25 30.53 41.35
C ALA A 497 -17.70 30.42 41.88
N CYS A 498 -17.88 30.44 43.20
CA CYS A 498 -19.18 30.24 43.84
C CYS A 498 -20.11 31.45 43.77
N ASN A 499 -19.58 32.69 43.77
CA ASN A 499 -20.37 33.91 43.92
C ASN A 499 -20.20 34.92 42.77
N GLY A 500 -19.31 34.64 41.82
CA GLY A 500 -18.90 35.61 40.82
C GLY A 500 -18.26 36.85 41.44
N ASN A 501 -18.35 37.97 40.73
CA ASN A 501 -17.70 39.23 41.13
C ASN A 501 -18.34 39.88 42.37
N THR A 502 -19.53 39.44 42.79
CA THR A 502 -20.26 40.03 43.92
C THR A 502 -19.52 39.79 45.24
N ASN A 503 -18.93 38.60 45.43
CA ASN A 503 -18.16 38.23 46.62
C ASN A 503 -16.94 37.39 46.23
N GLN A 504 -15.99 37.98 45.51
CA GLN A 504 -14.88 37.25 44.89
C GLN A 504 -13.67 36.99 45.80
N TYR A 505 -13.62 37.56 47.01
CA TYR A 505 -12.47 37.41 47.91
C TYR A 505 -12.84 36.59 49.14
N ALA A 506 -11.97 35.67 49.54
CA ALA A 506 -12.09 35.02 50.84
C ALA A 506 -11.82 36.02 51.95
N LYS A 507 -12.57 35.91 53.05
CA LYS A 507 -12.26 36.62 54.30
C LYS A 507 -10.88 36.20 54.82
N SER A 508 -10.24 37.04 55.62
CA SER A 508 -8.90 36.76 56.17
C SER A 508 -8.86 35.49 57.03
N ASP A 509 -9.94 35.20 57.75
CA ASP A 509 -10.16 33.98 58.52
C ASP A 509 -10.59 32.78 57.65
N LYS A 510 -10.80 32.97 56.34
CA LYS A 510 -11.33 31.97 55.40
C LYS A 510 -12.68 31.38 55.82
N SER A 511 -13.45 32.07 56.66
CA SER A 511 -14.78 31.62 57.12
C SER A 511 -15.87 31.78 56.05
N GLY A 512 -15.64 32.63 55.05
CA GLY A 512 -16.56 32.87 53.95
C GLY A 512 -15.98 33.83 52.91
N CYS A 513 -16.86 34.39 52.07
CA CYS A 513 -16.50 35.31 51.00
C CYS A 513 -16.96 36.74 51.29
N GLN A 514 -16.32 37.71 50.65
CA GLN A 514 -16.61 39.14 50.73
C GLN A 514 -16.29 39.83 49.40
N SER A 515 -16.87 41.01 49.20
CA SER A 515 -16.74 41.80 47.96
C SER A 515 -15.39 42.53 47.84
N THR A 516 -14.73 42.83 48.96
CA THR A 516 -13.48 43.62 49.00
C THR A 516 -12.31 42.76 49.49
N ALA A 517 -11.14 42.93 48.88
CA ALA A 517 -9.94 42.18 49.29
C ALA A 517 -9.56 42.52 50.74
N PRO A 518 -9.23 41.54 51.59
CA PRO A 518 -8.80 41.81 52.96
C PRO A 518 -7.50 42.63 52.94
N SER A 519 -7.53 43.81 53.55
CA SER A 519 -6.35 44.66 53.69
C SER A 519 -5.34 43.96 54.61
N SER A 520 -4.15 43.66 54.10
CA SER A 520 -3.04 43.14 54.89
C SER A 520 -2.63 44.18 55.92
N SER A 521 -3.21 44.09 57.13
CA SER A 521 -2.79 44.88 58.29
C SER A 521 -1.46 44.31 58.77
N SER A 522 -0.36 44.75 58.15
CA SER A 522 0.94 44.68 58.79
C SER A 522 0.92 45.66 59.97
N SER A 523 0.95 45.13 61.18
CA SER A 523 1.19 45.89 62.40
C SER A 523 2.62 46.41 62.38
N GLN A 524 2.84 47.57 61.77
CA GLN A 524 4.07 48.35 61.97
C GLN A 524 3.90 49.22 63.22
N SER A 525 4.40 48.73 64.35
CA SER A 525 4.83 49.60 65.45
C SER A 525 6.17 50.24 65.05
N GLN A 526 6.16 51.57 64.99
CA GLN A 526 7.36 52.37 64.82
C GLN A 526 8.29 52.20 66.03
N SER A 527 9.52 51.75 65.81
CA SER A 527 10.67 52.24 66.57
C SER A 527 11.89 52.26 65.66
N GLN A 528 12.49 53.45 65.55
CA GLN A 528 13.71 53.71 64.83
C GLN A 528 14.89 53.05 65.55
N SER A 529 15.72 52.30 64.82
CA SER A 529 17.17 52.35 64.98
C SER A 529 17.86 51.75 63.76
N GLN A 530 19.06 52.26 63.50
CA GLN A 530 19.85 52.17 62.29
C GLN A 530 20.37 50.74 62.00
N SER A 531 20.45 50.38 60.71
CA SER A 531 21.69 50.03 59.99
C SER A 531 21.51 48.97 58.89
N GLN A 532 22.08 49.30 57.73
CA GLN A 532 22.75 48.42 56.74
C GLN A 532 22.01 47.23 56.07
N SER A 533 21.75 47.45 54.77
CA SER A 533 22.25 46.65 53.63
C SER A 533 21.45 45.46 53.05
N GLN A 534 21.53 45.39 51.71
CA GLN A 534 21.37 44.26 50.77
C GLN A 534 19.94 43.84 50.39
N PHE A 535 19.46 44.13 49.16
CA PHE A 535 19.70 43.52 47.82
C PHE A 535 18.99 42.17 47.57
N TYR A 536 18.35 42.07 46.38
CA TYR A 536 17.78 40.89 45.67
C TYR A 536 16.43 40.32 46.16
N SER A 537 15.47 39.86 45.33
CA SER A 537 15.28 39.83 43.87
C SER A 537 13.84 39.36 43.59
N ASN A 538 13.08 40.02 42.72
CA ASN A 538 11.92 39.44 42.03
C ASN A 538 12.36 39.10 40.61
N SER A 539 12.47 37.80 40.28
CA SER A 539 12.34 37.23 38.92
C SER A 539 12.90 35.81 38.90
N ARG A 540 12.03 34.79 39.01
CA ARG A 540 12.29 33.42 38.50
C ARG A 540 10.98 32.70 38.17
N ILE A 541 10.45 32.99 36.98
CA ILE A 541 9.70 32.04 36.15
C ILE A 541 10.31 32.19 34.76
N ILE A 542 10.48 31.07 34.06
CA ILE A 542 11.26 30.82 32.82
C ILE A 542 12.71 30.44 33.12
N LEU A 543 12.93 29.16 33.43
CA LEU A 543 14.09 28.33 33.02
C LEU A 543 14.06 27.00 33.80
N SER A 544 13.15 26.09 33.42
CA SER A 544 13.16 24.70 33.91
C SER A 544 13.00 23.67 32.77
N SER A 545 13.29 24.05 31.52
CA SER A 545 13.12 23.18 30.35
C SER A 545 14.36 23.07 29.45
N VAL A 546 15.53 23.57 29.89
CA VAL A 546 16.76 23.56 29.07
C VAL A 546 17.95 22.85 29.77
N LEU A 547 17.76 22.34 30.99
CA LEU A 547 18.82 21.65 31.74
C LEU A 547 18.58 20.14 31.88
N PHE A 548 18.10 19.50 30.80
CA PHE A 548 18.00 18.04 30.69
C PHE A 548 18.54 17.49 29.36
N LEU A 549 19.25 18.32 28.58
CA LEU A 549 19.74 17.97 27.23
C LEU A 549 21.28 18.03 27.08
N ILE A 550 22.04 18.23 28.16
CA ILE A 550 23.51 18.21 28.16
C ILE A 550 24.05 17.18 29.16
N THR A 551 23.49 15.97 29.11
CA THR A 551 24.08 14.74 29.68
C THR A 551 23.91 13.54 28.72
N LEU A 552 23.62 13.80 27.44
CA LEU A 552 23.49 12.79 26.37
C LEU A 552 24.41 13.09 25.18
N LEU A 553 25.57 13.68 25.47
CA LEU A 553 26.72 13.70 24.57
C LEU A 553 27.98 13.30 25.38
N PHE A 554 27.94 12.06 25.86
CA PHE A 554 29.06 11.12 25.92
C PHE A 554 28.51 9.72 25.66
#